data_AF-A0AA97C9X3-F1
#
_entry.id   AF-A0AA97C9X3-F1
#
_cell.length_a   1.000
_cell.length_b   1.000
_cell.length_c   1.000
_cell.angle_alpha   90.00
_cell.angle_beta   90.00
_cell.angle_gamma   90.00
#
_symmetry.space_group_name_H-M   'P 1'
#
loop_
_entity.id
_entity.type
_entity.pdbx_description
1 polymer ?
#
loop_
_entity_poly.entity_id
_entity_poly.type
_entity_poly.pdbx_seq_one_letter_code
_entity_poly.pdbx_strand_id
1 'polypeptide(L)'
;MNKLIILPLAFFLAGCSTTFGLSLDERYQSAYEEVVTDPSSDNMTRYMQLSKEVAERDMRKATAAAESATRESDKGFTEYFKQYGSESFKRQKR
;
A
#
# COMPACT_ATOMS: atom_id res chain seq x y z
N MET A 1 -14.60 -33.42 46.50
CA MET A 1 -13.61 -33.71 45.43
C MET A 1 -14.28 -33.53 44.08
N ASN A 2 -13.51 -33.06 43.10
CA ASN A 2 -13.84 -32.86 41.67
C ASN A 2 -14.60 -31.58 41.29
N LYS A 3 -13.87 -30.45 41.26
CA LYS A 3 -14.13 -29.38 40.28
C LYS A 3 -13.25 -29.68 39.07
N LEU A 4 -13.83 -30.27 38.04
CA LEU A 4 -13.17 -30.46 36.75
C LEU A 4 -13.01 -29.08 36.10
N ILE A 5 -11.77 -28.59 36.14
CA ILE A 5 -11.34 -27.38 35.44
C ILE A 5 -11.36 -27.71 33.95
N ILE A 6 -12.44 -27.28 33.30
CA ILE A 6 -12.51 -27.15 31.84
C ILE A 6 -11.63 -25.96 31.49
N LEU A 7 -10.54 -26.19 30.74
CA LEU A 7 -9.92 -25.27 29.75
C LEU A 7 -8.42 -25.56 29.67
N PRO A 8 -7.98 -26.21 28.57
CA PRO A 8 -6.99 -25.52 27.76
C PRO A 8 -7.20 -25.74 26.25
N LEU A 9 -8.45 -25.76 25.76
CA LEU A 9 -8.69 -25.84 24.30
C LEU A 9 -8.97 -24.48 23.64
N ALA A 10 -9.20 -23.41 24.43
CA ALA A 10 -9.52 -22.08 23.89
C ALA A 10 -8.28 -21.27 23.46
N PHE A 11 -7.07 -21.68 23.85
CA PHE A 11 -5.84 -20.94 23.50
C PHE A 11 -5.26 -21.30 22.12
N PHE A 12 -5.72 -22.39 21.49
CA PHE A 12 -5.20 -22.80 20.18
C PHE A 12 -5.91 -22.14 18.99
N LEU A 13 -7.03 -21.42 19.21
CA LEU A 13 -7.79 -20.74 18.16
C LEU A 13 -7.55 -19.23 18.07
N ALA A 14 -6.82 -18.64 19.03
CA ALA A 14 -6.48 -17.22 18.99
C ALA A 14 -5.35 -16.87 18.00
N GLY A 15 -4.62 -17.87 17.49
CA GLY A 15 -3.51 -17.67 16.54
C GLY A 15 -3.91 -17.53 15.07
N CYS A 16 -5.18 -17.78 14.71
CA CYS A 16 -5.64 -17.75 13.30
C CYS A 16 -6.51 -16.54 12.95
N SER A 17 -6.84 -15.66 13.90
CA SER A 17 -7.82 -14.58 13.71
C SER A 17 -7.23 -13.17 13.71
N THR A 18 -5.95 -12.98 14.05
CA THR A 18 -5.33 -11.65 14.12
C THR A 18 -4.97 -11.06 12.76
N THR A 19 -4.89 -11.85 11.69
CA THR A 19 -4.54 -11.35 10.34
C THR A 19 -5.73 -10.80 9.55
N PHE A 20 -6.97 -11.12 9.94
CA PHE A 20 -8.18 -10.80 9.16
C PHE A 20 -8.73 -9.38 9.37
N GLY A 21 -8.13 -8.59 10.26
CA GLY A 21 -8.57 -7.21 10.56
C GLY A 21 -7.48 -6.14 10.53
N LEU A 22 -6.22 -6.53 10.30
CA LEU A 22 -5.09 -5.60 10.29
C LEU A 22 -4.90 -4.99 8.90
N SER A 23 -4.62 -3.69 8.87
CA SER A 23 -4.20 -2.99 7.67
C SER A 23 -2.88 -3.56 7.13
N LEU A 24 -2.58 -3.29 5.85
CA LEU A 24 -1.34 -3.77 5.22
C LEU A 24 -0.10 -3.28 5.98
N ASP A 25 -0.11 -2.03 6.47
CA ASP A 25 1.01 -1.44 7.19
C ASP A 25 1.20 -2.10 8.58
N GLU A 26 0.11 -2.38 9.30
CA GLU A 26 0.18 -3.11 10.57
C GLU A 26 0.68 -4.55 10.40
N ARG A 27 0.23 -5.22 9.34
CA ARG A 27 0.73 -6.56 8.99
C ARG A 27 2.21 -6.55 8.65
N TYR A 28 2.66 -5.54 7.91
CA TYR A 28 4.06 -5.35 7.56
C TYR A 28 4.93 -5.11 8.81
N GLN A 29 4.48 -4.22 9.70
CA GLN A 29 5.18 -3.94 10.95
C GLN A 29 5.27 -5.16 11.87
N SER A 30 4.15 -5.89 12.02
CA SER A 30 4.12 -7.15 12.78
C SER A 30 5.08 -8.19 12.19
N ALA A 31 5.12 -8.35 10.86
CA ALA A 31 6.04 -9.30 10.23
C ALA A 31 7.52 -8.88 10.38
N TYR A 32 7.81 -7.58 10.41
CA TYR A 32 9.16 -7.09 10.71
C TYR A 32 9.57 -7.45 12.14
N GLU A 33 8.68 -7.21 13.11
CA GLU A 33 8.92 -7.57 14.51
C GLU A 33 9.12 -9.08 14.70
N GLU A 34 8.34 -9.91 13.99
CA GLU A 34 8.52 -11.37 13.97
C GLU A 34 9.92 -11.77 13.46
N VAL A 35 10.43 -11.14 12.40
CA VAL A 35 11.78 -11.44 11.87
C VAL A 35 12.89 -10.99 12.83
N VAL A 36 12.71 -9.85 13.49
CA VAL A 36 13.69 -9.32 14.45
C VAL A 36 13.73 -10.18 15.72
N THR A 37 12.57 -10.64 16.18
CA THR A 37 12.46 -11.43 17.42
C THR A 37 12.79 -12.90 17.21
N ASP A 38 12.35 -13.50 16.09
CA ASP A 38 12.59 -14.89 15.73
C ASP A 38 12.94 -15.02 14.24
N PRO A 39 14.24 -14.98 13.87
CA PRO A 39 14.67 -15.05 12.49
C PRO A 39 14.56 -16.49 11.96
N SER A 40 13.38 -16.82 11.41
CA SER A 40 13.11 -18.08 10.71
C SER A 40 12.91 -17.86 9.20
N SER A 41 13.05 -18.91 8.39
CA SER A 41 12.79 -18.87 6.95
C SER A 41 11.36 -18.43 6.64
N ASP A 42 10.41 -18.85 7.47
CA ASP A 42 8.99 -18.61 7.28
C ASP A 42 8.64 -17.15 7.60
N ASN A 43 9.18 -16.64 8.72
CA ASN A 43 9.02 -15.23 9.11
C ASN A 43 9.65 -14.30 8.07
N MET A 44 10.86 -14.62 7.59
CA MET A 44 11.51 -13.87 6.52
C MET A 44 10.69 -13.90 5.22
N THR A 45 10.16 -15.06 4.82
CA THR A 45 9.33 -15.18 3.62
C THR A 45 8.07 -14.34 3.73
N ARG A 46 7.38 -14.40 4.87
CA ARG A 46 6.18 -13.61 5.14
C ARG A 46 6.47 -12.10 5.09
N TYR A 47 7.54 -11.66 5.73
CA TYR A 47 7.97 -10.27 5.68
C TYR A 47 8.30 -9.81 4.25
N MET A 48 9.04 -10.63 3.49
CA MET A 48 9.40 -10.31 2.11
C MET A 48 8.16 -10.19 1.21
N GLN A 49 7.17 -11.07 1.36
CA GLN A 49 5.90 -10.97 0.64
C GLN A 49 5.18 -9.66 0.95
N LEU A 50 5.04 -9.31 2.23
CA LEU A 50 4.42 -8.06 2.66
C LEU A 50 5.18 -6.82 2.18
N SER A 51 6.52 -6.86 2.19
CA SER A 51 7.35 -5.77 1.67
C SER A 51 7.10 -5.51 0.19
N LYS A 52 6.88 -6.57 -0.60
CA LYS A 52 6.58 -6.47 -2.02
C LYS A 52 5.20 -5.86 -2.24
N GLU A 53 4.19 -6.29 -1.48
CA GLU A 53 2.84 -5.71 -1.55
C GLU A 53 2.83 -4.22 -1.20
N VAL A 54 3.59 -3.81 -0.17
CA VAL A 54 3.75 -2.40 0.21
C VAL A 54 4.44 -1.62 -0.91
N ALA A 55 5.54 -2.14 -1.46
CA ALA A 55 6.25 -1.51 -2.57
C ALA A 55 5.37 -1.34 -3.82
N GLU A 56 4.58 -2.35 -4.18
CA GLU A 56 3.64 -2.28 -5.31
C GLU A 56 2.52 -1.26 -5.08
N ARG A 57 2.01 -1.14 -3.85
CA ARG A 57 1.05 -0.10 -3.47
C ARG A 57 1.67 1.28 -3.65
N ASP A 58 2.88 1.48 -3.14
CA ASP A 58 3.53 2.79 -3.13
C ASP A 58 3.96 3.21 -4.54
N MET A 59 4.42 2.27 -5.37
CA MET A 59 4.61 2.50 -6.80
C MET A 59 3.32 2.95 -7.50
N ARG A 60 2.19 2.25 -7.26
CA ARG A 60 0.90 2.65 -7.86
C ARG A 60 0.48 4.05 -7.44
N LYS A 61 0.65 4.41 -6.16
CA LYS A 61 0.37 5.76 -5.64
C LYS A 61 1.27 6.81 -6.31
N ALA A 62 2.57 6.53 -6.42
CA ALA A 62 3.52 7.44 -7.04
C ALA A 62 3.22 7.65 -8.53
N THR A 63 2.91 6.57 -9.27
CA THR A 63 2.51 6.66 -10.68
C THR A 63 1.24 7.47 -10.85
N ALA A 64 0.21 7.23 -10.03
CA ALA A 64 -1.03 8.00 -10.09
C ALA A 64 -0.81 9.49 -9.80
N ALA A 65 0.06 9.82 -8.84
CA ALA A 65 0.42 11.20 -8.53
C ALA A 65 1.23 11.87 -9.66
N ALA A 66 2.14 11.12 -10.31
CA ALA A 66 2.89 11.60 -11.45
C ALA A 66 1.97 11.85 -12.67
N GLU A 67 1.02 10.95 -12.92
CA GLU A 67 0.01 11.11 -13.97
C GLU A 67 -0.89 12.32 -13.70
N SER A 68 -1.35 12.51 -12.45
CA SER A 68 -2.15 13.68 -12.10
C SER A 68 -1.37 14.98 -12.27
N ALA A 69 -0.10 15.01 -11.84
CA ALA A 69 0.75 16.19 -12.00
C ALA A 69 1.04 16.50 -13.48
N THR A 70 1.26 15.48 -14.30
CA THR A 70 1.44 15.64 -15.75
C THR A 70 0.17 16.19 -16.39
N ARG A 71 -1.00 15.68 -16.01
CA ARG A 71 -2.29 16.17 -16.51
C ARG A 71 -2.58 17.61 -16.10
N GLU A 72 -2.21 18.01 -14.88
CA GLU A 72 -2.32 19.40 -14.42
C GLU A 72 -1.37 20.32 -15.18
N SER A 73 -0.13 19.88 -15.38
CA SER A 73 0.85 20.58 -16.21
C SER A 73 0.34 20.79 -17.63
N ASP A 74 -0.19 19.75 -18.28
CA ASP A 74 -0.74 19.83 -19.65
C ASP A 74 -1.92 20.81 -19.76
N LYS A 75 -2.78 20.88 -18.73
CA LYS A 75 -3.83 21.90 -18.66
C LYS A 75 -3.23 23.30 -18.59
N GLY A 76 -2.24 23.52 -17.72
CA GLY A 76 -1.55 24.80 -17.59
C GLY A 76 -0.86 25.23 -18.90
N PHE A 77 -0.19 24.30 -19.58
CA PHE A 77 0.40 24.55 -20.89
C PHE A 77 -0.67 24.89 -21.94
N THR A 78 -1.79 24.17 -21.96
CA THR A 78 -2.89 24.44 -22.89
C THR A 78 -3.49 25.83 -22.67
N GLU A 79 -3.67 26.25 -21.42
CA GLU A 79 -4.16 27.59 -21.08
C GLU A 79 -3.16 28.68 -21.46
N TYR A 80 -1.87 28.46 -21.20
CA TYR A 80 -0.80 29.36 -21.62
C TYR A 80 -0.80 29.57 -23.14
N PHE A 81 -0.89 28.49 -23.93
CA PHE A 81 -0.95 28.59 -25.40
C PHE A 81 -2.24 29.27 -25.90
N LYS A 82 -3.39 29.07 -25.23
CA LYS A 82 -4.61 29.81 -25.57
C LYS A 82 -4.48 31.31 -25.33
N GLN A 83 -3.79 31.71 -24.27
CA GLN A 83 -3.69 33.12 -23.89
C GLN A 83 -2.58 33.83 -24.67
N TYR A 84 -1.38 33.22 -24.73
CA TYR A 84 -0.16 33.85 -25.24
C TYR A 84 0.41 33.20 -26.51
N GLY A 85 -0.19 32.12 -27.00
CA GLY A 85 0.21 31.49 -28.25
C GLY A 85 0.03 32.41 -29.45
N SER A 86 0.85 32.21 -30.48
CA SER A 86 0.81 33.01 -31.71
C SER A 86 -0.54 32.91 -32.41
N GLU A 87 -0.95 33.98 -33.10
CA GLU A 87 -2.20 34.04 -33.87
C GLU A 87 -2.29 32.95 -34.96
N SER A 88 -1.15 32.51 -35.50
CA SER A 88 -1.06 31.39 -36.44
C SER A 88 -1.49 30.06 -35.82
N PHE A 89 -1.23 29.85 -34.52
CA PHE A 89 -1.65 28.65 -33.79
C PHE A 89 -3.12 28.70 -33.39
N LYS A 90 -3.62 29.89 -33.03
CA LYS A 90 -5.03 30.11 -32.65
C LYS A 90 -6.00 29.93 -33.83
N ARG A 91 -5.59 30.28 -35.05
CA ARG A 91 -6.43 30.15 -36.28
C ARG A 91 -6.59 28.72 -36.76
N GLN A 92 -5.68 27.81 -36.43
CA GLN A 92 -5.70 26.42 -36.92
C GLN A 92 -6.80 25.56 -36.28
N LYS A 93 -7.48 26.08 -35.26
CA LYS A 93 -8.57 25.40 -34.53
C LYS A 93 -9.98 25.84 -34.97
N ARG A 94 -10.10 26.67 -36.02
CA ARG A 94 -11.37 27.15 -36.55
C ARG A 94 -11.85 26.33 -37.73
#